data_AF-A0A1B8P1B9-F1
#
_entry.id   AF-A0A1B8P1B9-F1
#
_cell.length_a   1.000
_cell.length_b   1.000
_cell.length_c   1.000
_cell.angle_alpha   90.00
_cell.angle_beta   90.00
_cell.angle_gamma   90.00
#
_symmetry.space_group_name_H-M   'P 1'
#
loop_
_entity.id
_entity.type
_entity.pdbx_description
1 polymer ?
#
loop_
_entity_poly.entity_id
_entity_poly.type
_entity_poly.pdbx_seq_one_letter_code
_entity_poly.pdbx_strand_id
1 'polypeptide(L)' 'MLAGSLIGGIPETQELLDFCAEHDITCDIETIDIQDINTAYERMEKGDVRYRFVIDMASLKNETAD' A
#
# COMPACT_ATOMS: atom_id res chain seq x y z
N MET A 1 -31.24 -7.27 8.03
CA MET A 1 -30.16 -8.08 7.40
C MET A 1 -28.85 -7.33 7.62
N LEU A 2 -27.86 -7.98 8.21
CA LEU A 2 -26.48 -7.50 8.19
C LEU A 2 -25.84 -8.13 6.95
N ALA A 3 -25.48 -7.31 5.96
CA ALA A 3 -24.71 -7.75 4.79
C ALA A 3 -23.25 -7.35 5.00
N GLY A 4 -22.32 -8.28 4.79
CA GLY A 4 -20.88 -8.01 4.80
C GLY A 4 -20.32 -8.10 3.39
N SER A 5 -19.38 -7.21 3.05
CA SER A 5 -18.59 -7.28 1.83
C SER A 5 -17.14 -7.57 2.20
N LEU A 6 -16.55 -8.60 1.60
CA LEU A 6 -15.16 -9.00 1.85
C LEU A 6 -14.20 -8.15 1.01
N ILE A 7 -14.34 -8.18 -0.32
CA ILE A 7 -13.55 -7.42 -1.30
C ILE A 7 -14.42 -7.23 -2.55
N GLY A 8 -14.22 -6.15 -3.31
CA GLY A 8 -14.86 -5.93 -4.61
C GLY A 8 -14.33 -6.89 -5.70
N GLY A 9 -15.09 -7.09 -6.77
CA GLY A 9 -14.64 -7.84 -7.95
C GLY A 9 -13.66 -7.01 -8.80
N ILE A 10 -13.14 -7.63 -9.87
CA ILE A 10 -12.21 -6.97 -10.80
C ILE A 10 -12.88 -5.75 -11.48
N PRO A 11 -14.10 -5.85 -12.03
CA PRO A 11 -14.77 -4.70 -12.64
C PRO A 11 -14.99 -3.55 -11.65
N GLU A 12 -15.51 -3.85 -10.45
CA GLU A 12 -15.77 -2.85 -9.41
C GLU A 12 -14.48 -2.20 -8.92
N THR A 13 -13.36 -2.95 -8.89
CA THR A 13 -12.05 -2.39 -8.55
C THR A 13 -11.57 -1.41 -9.63
N GLN A 14 -11.81 -1.69 -10.91
CA GLN A 14 -11.47 -0.75 -11.99
C GLN A 14 -12.29 0.54 -11.86
N GLU A 15 -13.61 0.43 -11.63
CA GLU A 15 -14.49 1.59 -11.42
C GLU A 15 -14.03 2.44 -10.22
N LEU A 16 -13.60 1.79 -9.14
CA LEU A 16 -13.05 2.48 -7.96
C LEU A 16 -11.76 3.24 -8.30
N LEU A 17 -10.84 2.62 -9.06
CA LEU A 17 -9.58 3.27 -9.44
C LEU A 17 -9.82 4.48 -10.36
N ASP A 18 -10.73 4.35 -11.32
CA ASP A 18 -11.08 5.44 -12.24
C ASP A 18 -11.71 6.61 -11.48
N PHE A 19 -12.62 6.32 -10.54
CA PHE A 19 -13.21 7.32 -9.65
C PHE A 19 -12.16 8.03 -8.80
N CYS A 20 -11.23 7.29 -8.19
CA CYS A 20 -10.15 7.88 -7.41
C CYS A 20 -9.27 8.82 -8.25
N ALA A 21 -8.97 8.43 -9.49
CA ALA A 21 -8.18 9.25 -10.41
C ALA A 21 -8.92 10.53 -10.84
N GLU A 22 -10.22 10.46 -11.11
CA GLU A 22 -11.04 11.62 -11.50
C GLU A 22 -11.15 12.66 -10.36
N HIS A 23 -11.19 12.19 -9.12
CA HIS A 23 -11.41 13.03 -7.94
C HIS A 23 -10.16 13.35 -7.12
N ASP A 24 -8.96 13.04 -7.63
CA ASP A 24 -7.68 13.25 -6.94
C ASP A 24 -7.64 12.60 -5.54
N ILE A 25 -8.21 11.40 -5.42
CA ILE A 25 -8.25 10.64 -4.17
C ILE A 25 -6.98 9.80 -4.08
N THR A 26 -6.04 10.27 -3.25
CA THR A 26 -4.78 9.58 -2.97
C THR A 26 -4.68 9.14 -1.52
N CYS A 27 -3.81 8.16 -1.25
CA CYS A 27 -3.46 7.79 0.11
C CYS A 27 -2.25 8.60 0.59
N ASP A 28 -2.25 8.98 1.86
CA ASP A 28 -1.01 9.32 2.56
C ASP A 28 -0.20 8.03 2.76
N ILE A 29 1.06 8.03 2.33
CA ILE A 29 1.93 6.86 2.36
C ILE A 29 3.32 7.20 2.93
N GLU A 30 3.93 6.21 3.57
CA GLU A 30 5.36 6.14 3.85
C GLU A 30 5.98 5.14 2.86
N THR A 31 6.82 5.63 1.94
CA THR A 31 7.53 4.76 1.00
C THR A 31 8.77 4.18 1.69
N ILE A 32 8.99 2.88 1.55
CA ILE A 32 10.15 2.16 2.11
C ILE A 32 10.89 1.42 1.00
N ASP A 33 12.20 1.27 1.19
CA ASP A 33 12.98 0.31 0.42
C ASP A 33 12.67 -1.11 0.89
N ILE A 34 12.79 -2.09 -0.01
CA ILE A 34 12.47 -3.49 0.30
C ILE A 34 13.40 -4.05 1.39
N GLN A 35 14.61 -3.51 1.51
CA GLN A 35 15.58 -3.87 2.54
C GLN A 35 15.07 -3.56 3.95
N ASP A 36 14.21 -2.55 4.10
CA ASP A 36 13.71 -2.07 5.38
C ASP A 36 12.40 -2.76 5.82
N ILE A 37 11.94 -3.78 5.09
CA ILE A 37 10.62 -4.40 5.31
C ILE A 37 10.41 -4.92 6.74
N ASN A 38 11.43 -5.51 7.35
CA ASN A 38 11.32 -6.03 8.72
C ASN A 38 11.14 -4.89 9.73
N THR A 39 11.90 -3.80 9.58
CA THR A 39 11.77 -2.62 10.45
C THR A 39 10.42 -1.94 10.25
N ALA A 40 9.95 -1.80 9.01
CA ALA A 40 8.63 -1.24 8.72
C ALA A 40 7.50 -2.10 9.30
N TYR A 41 7.64 -3.43 9.26
CA TYR A 41 6.67 -4.37 9.84
C TYR A 41 6.61 -4.23 11.38
N GLU A 42 7.75 -4.15 12.07
CA GLU A 42 7.78 -3.90 13.52
C GLU A 42 7.15 -2.55 13.91
N ARG A 43 7.34 -1.51 13.09
CA ARG A 43 6.70 -0.20 13.27
C ARG A 43 5.18 -0.30 13.09
N MET A 44 4.73 -0.99 12.03
CA MET A 44 3.31 -1.23 11.75
C MET A 44 2.62 -1.95 12.91
N GLU A 45 3.23 -3.00 13.47
CA GLU A 45 2.67 -3.73 14.62
C GLU A 45 2.50 -2.84 15.86
N LYS A 46 3.38 -1.84 16.04
CA LYS A 46 3.31 -0.85 17.13
C LYS A 46 2.37 0.32 16.83
N GLY A 47 1.76 0.36 15.64
CA GLY A 47 0.95 1.48 15.17
C GLY A 47 1.76 2.73 14.81
N ASP A 48 3.09 2.62 14.71
CA ASP A 48 3.98 3.70 14.28
C ASP A 48 4.02 3.78 12.75
N VAL A 49 2.87 4.12 12.17
CA VAL A 49 2.70 4.32 10.73
C VAL A 49 1.71 5.45 10.50
N ARG A 50 2.03 6.33 9.56
CA ARG A 50 1.08 7.30 9.03
C ARG A 50 0.24 6.62 7.95
N TYR A 51 -0.79 5.92 8.40
CA TYR A 51 -1.82 5.22 7.61
C TYR A 51 -1.34 4.01 6.78
N ARG A 52 -0.33 4.15 5.90
CA ARG A 52 0.14 3.06 5.03
C ARG A 52 1.65 3.10 4.76
N PHE A 53 2.27 1.92 4.77
CA PHE A 53 3.55 1.69 4.12
C PHE A 53 3.35 1.23 2.67
N VAL A 54 4.21 1.69 1.77
CA VAL A 54 4.31 1.23 0.38
C VAL A 54 5.76 0.89 0.09
N ILE A 55 6.02 -0.30 -0.44
CA ILE A 55 7.36 -0.73 -0.81
C ILE A 55 7.66 -0.22 -2.22
N ASP A 56 8.77 0.50 -2.39
CA ASP A 56 9.28 0.79 -3.73
C ASP A 56 9.98 -0.45 -4.29
N MET A 57 9.35 -1.13 -5.23
CA MET A 57 9.92 -2.33 -5.85
C MET A 57 11.17 -2.06 -6.69
N ALA A 58 11.46 -0.81 -7.06
CA ALA A 58 12.72 -0.46 -7.74
C ALA A 58 13.93 -0.67 -6.82
N SER A 59 13.76 -0.54 -5.49
CA SER A 59 14.80 -0.75 -4.48
C SER A 59 15.32 -2.18 -4.41
N LEU A 60 14.62 -3.16 -5.01
CA LEU A 60 15.09 -4.55 -5.11
C LEU A 60 16.48 -4.66 -5.76
N LYS A 61 16.82 -3.76 -6.68
CA LYS A 61 18.12 -3.77 -7.37
C LYS A 61 19.28 -3.32 -6.47
N ASN A 62 18.99 -2.62 -5.38
CA ASN A 62 20.01 -2.06 -4.49
C ASN A 62 20.75 -3.14 -3.68
N GLU A 63 20.19 -4.36 -3.60
CA GLU A 63 20.84 -5.54 -3.00
C GLU A 63 21.95 -6.15 -3.88
N THR A 64 21.96 -5.89 -5.18
CA THR A 64 22.88 -6.52 -6.14
C THR A 64 24.13 -5.70 -6.49
N ALA A 65 24.43 -4.66 -5.71
CA ALA A 65 25.68 -3.91 -5.84
C ALA A 65 26.82 -4.60 -5.07
N ASP A 66 27.23 -5.77 -5.56
CA ASP A 66 28.55 -6.38 -5.34
C ASP A 66 29.32 -6.44 -6.67
#